data_AF-A0A1V4T288-F1
#
_entry.id   AF-A0A1V4T288-F1
#
_cell.length_a   1.000
_cell.length_b   1.000
_cell.length_c   1.000
_cell.angle_alpha   90.00
_cell.angle_beta   90.00
_cell.angle_gamma   90.00
#
_symmetry.space_group_name_H-M   'P 1'
#
loop_
_entity.id
_entity.type
_entity.pdbx_description
1 polymer ?
#
loop_
_entity_poly.entity_id
_entity_poly.type
_entity_poly.pdbx_seq_one_letter_code
_entity_poly.pdbx_strand_id
1 'polypeptide(L)'
;NGVFTIKNESVYIGSSIGSPVEITIYGPCVNPYWEVLLGSTVDQSDGFNLTVAEGYRLVVSSVPTEQRAKLIAPDGTVSNVYQQQDLARSNFVTLPEGQSRLIFHNVSTVKFRYREEWVTV
;
A
#
# COMPACT_ATOMS: atom_id res chain seq x y z
N ASN A 1 8.61 -12.21 -0.55
CA ASN A 1 7.77 -11.90 0.64
C ASN A 1 8.59 -11.07 1.61
N GLY A 2 8.06 -9.91 2.01
CA GLY A 2 8.70 -9.01 2.97
C GLY A 2 7.73 -8.73 4.12
N VAL A 3 8.23 -8.74 5.36
CA VAL A 3 7.45 -8.43 6.57
C VAL A 3 8.09 -7.19 7.20
N PHE A 4 7.29 -6.14 7.37
CA PHE A 4 7.73 -4.90 7.98
C PHE A 4 6.90 -4.64 9.23
N THR A 5 7.55 -4.54 10.38
CA THR A 5 6.91 -4.10 11.62
C THR A 5 6.97 -2.58 11.67
N ILE A 6 5.81 -1.94 11.85
CA ILE A 6 5.68 -0.48 11.87
C ILE A 6 5.07 -0.11 13.21
N LYS A 7 5.68 0.86 13.89
CA LYS A 7 5.10 1.52 15.06
C LYS A 7 4.63 2.89 14.61
N ASN A 8 3.33 3.05 14.42
CA ASN A 8 2.73 4.32 14.04
C ASN A 8 2.27 5.06 15.30
N GLU A 9 2.95 6.14 15.66
CA GLU A 9 2.57 6.99 16.80
C GLU A 9 1.76 8.23 16.36
N SER A 10 1.44 8.34 15.06
CA SER A 10 0.69 9.46 14.52
C SER A 10 -0.82 9.29 14.66
N VAL A 11 -1.50 10.40 14.95
CA VAL A 11 -2.96 10.50 14.98
C VAL A 11 -3.41 11.33 13.80
N TYR A 12 -4.15 10.72 12.87
CA TYR A 12 -4.67 11.41 11.70
C TYR A 12 -6.05 12.01 12.01
N ILE A 13 -6.14 13.34 12.19
CA ILE A 13 -7.42 14.01 12.53
C ILE A 13 -8.24 14.27 11.26
N GLY A 14 -9.45 13.70 11.22
CA GLY A 14 -10.41 13.86 10.13
C GLY A 14 -10.97 12.54 9.60
N SER A 15 -10.43 11.42 10.04
CA SER A 15 -10.91 10.08 9.74
C SER A 15 -10.41 9.12 10.81
N SER A 16 -11.26 8.23 11.33
CA SER A 16 -10.90 7.14 12.25
C SER A 16 -10.06 6.04 11.57
N ILE A 17 -9.30 6.40 10.55
CA ILE A 17 -8.62 5.53 9.58
C ILE A 17 -7.14 5.92 9.66
N GLY A 18 -6.25 4.94 9.81
CA GLY A 18 -4.84 5.15 10.11
C GLY A 18 -4.08 6.03 9.12
N SER A 19 -2.77 6.22 9.36
CA SER A 19 -1.91 7.02 8.48
C SER A 19 -1.99 6.54 7.03
N PRO A 20 -2.29 7.43 6.07
CA PRO A 20 -2.25 7.08 4.66
C PRO A 20 -0.86 6.59 4.24
N VAL A 21 -0.83 5.64 3.32
CA VAL A 21 0.39 5.02 2.80
C VAL A 21 0.44 5.13 1.29
N GLU A 22 1.63 5.34 0.76
CA GLU A 22 1.92 5.13 -0.65
C GLU A 22 2.90 3.96 -0.77
N ILE A 23 2.47 2.93 -1.48
CA ILE A 23 3.19 1.70 -1.73
C ILE A 23 3.66 1.71 -3.19
N THR A 24 4.93 1.39 -3.41
CA THR A 24 5.54 1.15 -4.71
C THR A 24 6.06 -0.28 -4.76
N ILE A 25 5.56 -1.07 -5.70
CA ILE A 25 5.99 -2.43 -5.98
C ILE A 25 6.75 -2.42 -7.30
N TYR A 26 7.96 -2.97 -7.30
CA TYR A 26 8.80 -3.07 -8.48
C TYR A 26 8.65 -4.45 -9.10
N GLY A 27 8.48 -4.50 -10.42
CA GLY A 27 8.47 -5.76 -11.16
C GLY A 27 9.87 -6.39 -11.26
N PRO A 28 9.96 -7.65 -11.70
CA PRO A 28 8.84 -8.47 -12.16
C PRO A 28 8.02 -9.11 -11.03
N CYS A 29 6.68 -9.05 -11.12
CA CYS A 29 5.77 -9.83 -10.27
C CYS A 29 4.39 -10.02 -10.91
N VAL A 30 3.65 -11.02 -10.43
CA VAL A 30 2.29 -11.35 -10.88
C VAL A 30 1.38 -11.42 -9.66
N ASN A 31 0.22 -10.80 -9.77
CA ASN A 31 -0.80 -10.73 -8.73
C ASN A 31 -0.23 -10.34 -7.36
N PRO A 32 0.44 -9.18 -7.24
CA PRO A 32 0.96 -8.72 -5.97
C PRO A 32 -0.18 -8.38 -5.01
N TYR A 33 -0.01 -8.74 -3.74
CA TYR A 33 -0.94 -8.36 -2.68
C TYR A 33 -0.22 -8.14 -1.35
N TRP A 34 -0.87 -7.43 -0.43
CA TRP A 34 -0.35 -7.14 0.89
C TRP A 34 -1.45 -7.04 1.93
N GLU A 35 -1.04 -7.20 3.18
CA GLU A 35 -1.90 -7.29 4.35
C GLU A 35 -1.33 -6.42 5.47
N VAL A 36 -2.21 -5.71 6.16
CA VAL A 36 -1.91 -5.02 7.42
C VAL A 36 -2.45 -5.89 8.54
N LEU A 37 -1.57 -6.34 9.43
CA LEU A 37 -1.94 -7.13 10.60
C LEU A 37 -1.89 -6.26 11.86
N LEU A 38 -2.91 -6.42 12.70
CA LEU A 38 -2.94 -5.98 14.08
C LEU A 38 -2.79 -7.22 14.98
N GLY A 39 -1.63 -7.36 15.60
CA GLY A 39 -1.25 -8.60 16.30
C GLY A 39 -1.17 -9.79 15.33
N SER A 40 -2.10 -10.74 15.46
CA SER A 40 -2.20 -11.95 14.62
C SER A 40 -3.35 -11.92 13.61
N THR A 41 -4.15 -10.85 13.60
CA THR A 41 -5.35 -10.74 12.76
C THR A 41 -5.09 -9.82 11.57
N VAL A 42 -5.57 -10.22 10.39
CA VAL A 42 -5.58 -9.33 9.21
C VAL A 42 -6.65 -8.27 9.42
N ASP A 43 -6.22 -7.01 9.52
CA ASP A 43 -7.08 -5.84 9.67
C ASP A 43 -7.53 -5.31 8.29
N GLN A 44 -6.57 -5.14 7.37
CA GLN A 44 -6.80 -4.64 6.03
C GLN A 44 -5.97 -5.44 5.02
N SER A 45 -6.44 -5.52 3.77
CA SER A 45 -5.64 -6.05 2.67
C SER A 45 -5.94 -5.36 1.35
N ASP A 46 -4.97 -5.41 0.44
CA ASP A 46 -5.10 -4.88 -0.91
C ASP A 46 -4.21 -5.69 -1.87
N GLY A 47 -4.52 -5.66 -3.15
CA GLY A 47 -3.85 -6.45 -4.17
C GLY A 47 -4.45 -6.21 -5.54
N PHE A 48 -3.74 -6.66 -6.58
CA PHE A 48 -4.12 -6.44 -7.97
C PHE A 48 -4.04 -7.72 -8.77
N ASN A 49 -4.96 -7.90 -9.71
CA ASN A 49 -4.99 -8.99 -10.69
C ASN A 49 -4.27 -8.55 -11.98
N LEU A 50 -2.94 -8.36 -11.90
CA LEU A 50 -2.12 -7.86 -13.00
C LEU A 50 -0.68 -8.39 -12.96
N THR A 51 0.04 -8.18 -14.07
CA THR A 51 1.49 -8.40 -14.15
C THR A 51 2.22 -7.06 -14.10
N VAL A 52 3.17 -6.91 -13.16
CA VAL A 52 4.15 -5.83 -13.17
C VAL A 52 5.39 -6.38 -13.86
N ALA A 53 5.64 -5.98 -15.11
CA ALA A 53 6.80 -6.45 -15.87
C ALA A 53 8.13 -5.91 -15.30
N GLU A 54 9.25 -6.48 -15.73
CA GLU A 54 10.58 -5.99 -15.33
C GLU A 54 10.75 -4.50 -15.69
N GLY A 55 11.29 -3.72 -14.73
CA GLY A 55 11.46 -2.27 -14.85
C GLY A 55 10.18 -1.45 -14.65
N TYR A 56 9.00 -2.08 -14.64
CA TYR A 56 7.75 -1.41 -14.30
C TYR A 56 7.61 -1.25 -12.78
N ARG A 57 6.79 -0.28 -12.38
CA ARG A 57 6.39 -0.09 -10.99
C ARG A 57 4.90 0.13 -10.84
N LEU A 58 4.28 -0.61 -9.93
CA LEU A 58 2.92 -0.38 -9.46
C LEU A 58 2.97 0.57 -8.27
N VAL A 59 2.24 1.68 -8.32
CA VAL A 59 2.16 2.68 -7.27
C VAL A 59 0.72 2.84 -6.81
N VAL A 60 0.48 2.58 -5.53
CA VAL A 60 -0.84 2.62 -4.90
C VAL A 60 -0.79 3.57 -3.71
N SER A 61 -1.68 4.55 -3.68
CA SER A 61 -1.73 5.59 -2.64
C SER A 61 -3.11 5.65 -2.02
N SER A 62 -3.17 5.59 -0.69
CA SER A 62 -4.39 5.86 0.10
C SER A 62 -4.50 7.30 0.60
N VAL A 63 -3.58 8.19 0.20
CA VAL A 63 -3.63 9.62 0.55
C VAL A 63 -4.93 10.24 0.00
N PRO A 64 -5.82 10.84 0.81
CA PRO A 64 -7.14 11.27 0.35
C PRO A 64 -7.14 12.24 -0.84
N THR A 65 -6.19 13.16 -0.90
CA THR A 65 -6.05 14.13 -2.01
C THR A 65 -5.35 13.56 -3.24
N GLU A 66 -4.71 12.39 -3.13
CA GLU A 66 -3.94 11.75 -4.19
C GLU A 66 -4.20 10.23 -4.25
N GLN A 67 -5.44 9.81 -3.97
CA GLN A 67 -5.81 8.40 -3.97
C GLN A 67 -5.76 7.87 -5.40
N ARG A 68 -4.93 6.84 -5.64
CA ARG A 68 -4.64 6.36 -7.00
C ARG A 68 -3.99 4.98 -7.01
N ALA A 69 -4.21 4.25 -8.11
CA ALA A 69 -3.46 3.06 -8.47
C ALA A 69 -2.93 3.21 -9.89
N LYS A 70 -1.61 3.20 -10.06
CA LYS A 70 -0.95 3.47 -11.34
C LYS A 70 0.14 2.45 -11.63
N LEU A 71 0.20 1.99 -12.86
CA LEU A 71 1.35 1.25 -13.39
C LEU A 71 2.21 2.23 -14.19
N ILE A 72 3.50 2.27 -13.90
CA ILE A 72 4.45 3.18 -14.54
C ILE A 72 5.52 2.36 -15.26
N ALA A 73 5.64 2.56 -16.56
CA ALA A 73 6.64 1.93 -17.41
C ALA A 73 8.02 2.60 -17.26
N PRO A 74 9.11 1.94 -17.71
CA PRO A 74 10.47 2.50 -17.65
C PRO A 74 10.65 3.83 -18.39
N ASP A 75 9.88 4.06 -19.45
CA ASP A 75 9.87 5.31 -20.23
C ASP A 75 9.06 6.45 -19.57
N GLY A 76 8.43 6.17 -18.42
CA GLY A 76 7.60 7.10 -17.68
C GLY A 76 6.12 7.10 -18.08
N THR A 77 5.72 6.27 -19.06
CA THR A 77 4.30 6.08 -19.41
C THR A 77 3.51 5.61 -18.20
N VAL A 78 2.36 6.25 -17.96
CA VAL A 78 1.50 5.99 -16.81
C VAL A 78 0.16 5.43 -17.26
N SER A 79 -0.24 4.31 -16.67
CA SER A 79 -1.57 3.71 -16.85
C SER A 79 -2.32 3.68 -15.53
N ASN A 80 -3.59 4.08 -15.53
CA ASN A 80 -4.47 3.86 -14.39
C ASN A 80 -4.87 2.37 -14.35
N VAL A 81 -4.61 1.72 -13.22
CA VAL A 81 -4.88 0.28 -13.03
C VAL A 81 -5.87 0.02 -11.89
N TYR A 82 -6.59 1.04 -11.42
CA TYR A 82 -7.58 0.90 -10.36
C TYR A 82 -8.60 -0.21 -10.62
N GLN A 83 -9.06 -0.35 -11.87
CA GLN A 83 -10.02 -1.40 -12.26
C GLN A 83 -9.46 -2.83 -12.17
N GLN A 84 -8.13 -2.99 -12.04
CA GLN A 84 -7.46 -4.29 -11.91
C GLN A 84 -7.25 -4.68 -10.44
N GLN A 85 -7.74 -3.88 -9.50
CA GLN A 85 -7.69 -4.19 -8.07
C GLN A 85 -8.54 -5.43 -7.74
N ASP A 86 -8.07 -6.23 -6.79
CA ASP A 86 -8.78 -7.42 -6.34
C ASP A 86 -9.96 -7.01 -5.45
N LEU A 87 -11.18 -7.13 -6.00
CA LEU A 87 -12.42 -6.72 -5.33
C LEU A 87 -12.79 -7.59 -4.12
N ALA A 88 -12.11 -8.72 -3.90
CA ALA A 88 -12.28 -9.52 -2.69
C ALA A 88 -11.56 -8.92 -1.47
N ARG A 89 -10.75 -7.86 -1.67
CA ARG A 89 -9.94 -7.19 -0.64
C ARG A 89 -10.47 -5.81 -0.29
N SER A 90 -9.97 -5.25 0.81
CA SER A 90 -10.45 -3.96 1.35
C SER A 90 -10.24 -2.80 0.37
N ASN A 91 -9.07 -2.76 -0.29
CA ASN A 91 -8.49 -1.63 -1.06
C ASN A 91 -7.86 -0.51 -0.21
N PHE A 92 -6.87 0.19 -0.79
CA PHE A 92 -6.25 1.42 -0.28
C PHE A 92 -5.96 1.39 1.23
N VAL A 93 -5.16 0.40 1.64
CA VAL A 93 -4.84 0.22 3.07
C VAL A 93 -4.25 1.47 3.71
N THR A 94 -4.45 1.60 5.01
CA THR A 94 -3.82 2.61 5.86
C THR A 94 -3.08 1.95 7.00
N LEU A 95 -2.19 2.67 7.67
CA LEU A 95 -1.45 2.15 8.82
C LEU A 95 -2.13 2.59 10.12
N PRO A 96 -2.81 1.68 10.83
CA PRO A 96 -3.49 2.01 12.09
C PRO A 96 -2.50 2.53 13.14
N GLU A 97 -3.01 3.30 14.10
CA GLU A 97 -2.24 3.73 15.27
C GLU A 97 -1.74 2.52 16.06
N GLY A 98 -0.55 2.63 16.62
CA GLY A 98 0.11 1.57 17.36
C GLY A 98 0.97 0.67 16.47
N GLN A 99 1.14 -0.59 16.91
CA GLN A 99 2.01 -1.53 16.22
C GLN A 99 1.22 -2.36 15.21
N SER A 100 1.64 -2.30 13.94
CA SER A 100 1.12 -3.13 12.86
C SER A 100 2.24 -3.86 12.13
N ARG A 101 1.88 -4.90 11.40
CA ARG A 101 2.78 -5.60 10.47
C ARG A 101 2.24 -5.47 9.06
N LEU A 102 3.03 -4.88 8.17
CA LEU A 102 2.73 -4.84 6.75
C LEU A 102 3.45 -6.01 6.07
N ILE A 103 2.68 -6.93 5.50
CA ILE A 103 3.19 -8.16 4.88
C ILE A 103 2.91 -8.09 3.38
N PHE A 104 3.96 -8.25 2.58
CA PHE A 104 3.85 -8.29 1.13
C PHE A 104 4.10 -9.68 0.58
N HIS A 105 3.30 -10.04 -0.42
CA HIS A 105 3.26 -11.34 -1.06
C HIS A 105 3.39 -11.22 -2.57
N ASN A 106 3.99 -12.24 -3.19
CA ASN A 106 4.28 -12.26 -4.64
C ASN A 106 5.14 -11.08 -5.11
N VAL A 107 5.96 -10.50 -4.24
CA VAL A 107 6.85 -9.38 -4.57
C VAL A 107 8.28 -9.66 -4.13
N SER A 108 9.22 -9.13 -4.91
CA SER A 108 10.65 -9.12 -4.62
C SER A 108 11.08 -7.82 -3.93
N THR A 109 10.73 -6.69 -4.54
CA THR A 109 11.18 -5.37 -4.10
C THR A 109 10.00 -4.43 -3.91
N VAL A 110 9.95 -3.80 -2.73
CA VAL A 110 8.93 -2.83 -2.38
C VAL A 110 9.56 -1.60 -1.74
N LYS A 111 8.89 -0.46 -1.93
CA LYS A 111 9.14 0.77 -1.18
C LYS A 111 7.78 1.27 -0.70
N PHE A 112 7.68 1.70 0.54
CA PHE A 112 6.50 2.39 1.01
C PHE A 112 6.89 3.62 1.81
N ARG A 113 6.01 4.61 1.81
CA ARG A 113 6.08 5.77 2.69
C ARG A 113 4.71 5.93 3.33
N TYR A 114 4.68 6.21 4.62
CA TYR A 114 3.46 6.61 5.31
C TYR A 114 3.66 8.00 5.87
N ARG A 115 2.56 8.75 5.98
CA ARG A 115 2.61 10.11 6.53
C ARG A 115 2.47 10.03 8.05
N GLU A 116 3.52 10.44 8.74
CA GLU A 116 3.44 10.75 10.16
C GLU A 116 2.91 12.19 10.30
N GLU A 117 1.77 12.34 10.96
CA GLU A 117 1.22 13.65 11.31
C GLU A 117 1.18 13.76 12.84
N TRP A 118 1.86 14.77 13.37
CA TRP A 118 1.81 15.16 14.76
C TRP A 118 1.02 16.47 14.87
N VAL A 119 0.00 16.49 15.73
CA VAL A 119 -0.64 17.73 16.19
C VAL A 119 -0.26 17.91 17.65
N THR A 120 0.64 18.85 17.92
CA THR A 120 0.83 19.36 19.28
C THR A 120 -0.32 20.34 19.55
N VAL A 121 -1.24 19.97 20.45
CA VAL A 121 -2.30 20.85 20.94
C VAL A 121 -1.77 21.69 22.09
#